data_AF-A3WUR2-F1
#
_entry.id   AF-A3WUR2-F1
#
_cell.length_a   1.000
_cell.length_b   1.000
_cell.length_c   1.000
_cell.angle_alpha   90.00
_cell.angle_beta   90.00
_cell.angle_gamma   90.00
#
_symmetry.space_group_name_H-M   'P 1'
#
loop_
_entity.id
_entity.type
_entity.pdbx_description
1 polymer ?
#
loop_
_entity_poly.entity_id
_entity_poly.type
_entity_poly.pdbx_seq_one_letter_code
_entity_poly.pdbx_strand_id
1 'polypeptide(L)'
;MANTTNDIKHVTSPLARQTLLDSQLTDPVAGKRPIRLLPWLQVVKIGGRSIMDRGRDAILPIVDEIRKLLPEHRLLILTGAGIRARHVYGVGLDLGLPVGSLAPLAASEAGQNGHILGALLAPDGVSYIEHPTIASQLAIHLSAARAVVGSAFPPYHHHEFTGPRIPIHRADTGAFLLADALGAAGLTIVEDVDGVYDADPNGPDGKKAELLRETNAADLAKFKGTLPIDTALVEVMATARHIECHSACKIDPVSRGIGVQN
;
A
#
# COMPACT_ATOMS: atom_id res chain seq x y z
N MET A 1 -53.31 -22.57 9.42
CA MET A 1 -52.22 -21.76 9.99
C MET A 1 -50.95 -22.16 9.26
N ALA A 2 -50.34 -21.27 8.49
CA ALA A 2 -49.09 -21.59 7.79
C ALA A 2 -47.98 -21.80 8.85
N ASN A 3 -47.21 -22.88 8.71
CA ASN A 3 -46.19 -23.28 9.67
C ASN A 3 -44.95 -22.39 9.48
N THR A 4 -44.89 -21.27 10.20
CA THR A 4 -43.84 -20.23 10.10
C THR A 4 -42.50 -20.63 10.74
N THR A 5 -42.25 -21.92 10.97
CA THR A 5 -41.07 -22.41 11.69
C THR A 5 -39.79 -22.42 10.84
N ASN A 6 -39.89 -22.31 9.51
CA ASN A 6 -38.77 -22.36 8.57
C ASN A 6 -38.50 -21.06 7.80
N ASP A 7 -39.17 -19.95 8.15
CA ASP A 7 -38.97 -18.67 7.46
C ASP A 7 -37.72 -17.94 7.99
N ILE A 8 -36.96 -17.31 7.08
CA ILE A 8 -35.79 -16.51 7.43
C ILE A 8 -36.23 -15.32 8.29
N LYS A 9 -35.61 -15.17 9.47
CA LYS A 9 -35.82 -14.03 10.35
C LYS A 9 -35.01 -12.84 9.83
N HIS A 10 -35.65 -11.98 9.06
CA HIS A 10 -35.03 -10.79 8.51
C HIS A 10 -34.95 -9.65 9.52
N VAL A 11 -33.83 -8.94 9.53
CA VAL A 11 -33.70 -7.62 10.15
C VAL A 11 -34.15 -6.57 9.12
N THR A 12 -35.02 -5.65 9.52
CA THR A 12 -35.47 -4.57 8.65
C THR A 12 -34.30 -3.66 8.29
N SER A 13 -33.95 -3.61 7.00
CA SER A 13 -32.93 -2.71 6.47
C SER A 13 -33.17 -2.47 4.96
N PRO A 14 -32.56 -1.43 4.37
CA PRO A 14 -32.65 -1.18 2.92
C PRO A 14 -32.12 -2.32 2.04
N LEU A 15 -31.30 -3.21 2.59
CA LEU A 15 -30.70 -4.36 1.90
C LEU A 15 -31.27 -5.71 2.37
N ALA A 16 -32.32 -5.68 3.20
CA ALA A 16 -32.93 -6.90 3.72
C ALA A 16 -33.44 -7.78 2.56
N ARG A 17 -33.30 -9.10 2.71
CA ARG A 17 -33.71 -10.13 1.72
C ARG A 17 -32.88 -10.16 0.43
N GLN A 18 -31.87 -9.30 0.29
CA GLN A 18 -30.96 -9.33 -0.86
C GLN A 18 -29.76 -10.25 -0.58
N THR A 19 -29.19 -10.82 -1.65
CA THR A 19 -27.92 -11.58 -1.59
C THR A 19 -26.68 -10.69 -1.66
N LEU A 20 -26.88 -9.39 -1.95
CA LEU A 20 -25.85 -8.38 -2.21
C LEU A 20 -25.04 -8.58 -3.50
N LEU A 21 -25.46 -9.51 -4.37
CA LEU A 21 -24.78 -9.78 -5.65
C LEU A 21 -25.40 -9.05 -6.85
N ASP A 22 -26.60 -8.50 -6.70
CA ASP A 22 -27.31 -7.76 -7.75
C ASP A 22 -27.08 -6.25 -7.58
N SER A 23 -26.32 -5.65 -8.51
CA SER A 23 -25.99 -4.22 -8.47
C SER A 23 -27.23 -3.33 -8.61
N GLN A 24 -28.28 -3.77 -9.33
CA GLN A 24 -29.50 -2.98 -9.47
C GLN A 24 -30.23 -2.79 -8.13
N LEU A 25 -30.02 -3.73 -7.20
CA LEU A 25 -30.63 -3.70 -5.86
C LEU A 25 -29.72 -3.04 -4.81
N THR A 26 -28.39 -3.12 -4.97
CA THR A 26 -27.43 -2.56 -4.02
C THR A 26 -27.04 -1.12 -4.33
N ASP A 27 -26.95 -0.72 -5.61
CA ASP A 27 -26.52 0.61 -6.04
C ASP A 27 -27.37 1.77 -5.45
N PRO A 28 -28.71 1.65 -5.33
CA PRO A 28 -29.53 2.70 -4.70
C PRO A 28 -29.13 3.00 -3.25
N VAL A 29 -28.52 2.02 -2.55
CA VAL A 29 -28.11 2.14 -1.15
C VAL A 29 -26.61 2.42 -1.02
N ALA A 30 -25.78 1.71 -1.77
CA ALA A 30 -24.32 1.67 -1.60
C ALA A 30 -23.51 2.22 -2.79
N GLY A 31 -24.16 2.65 -3.88
CA GLY A 31 -23.49 3.10 -5.11
C GLY A 31 -22.88 4.51 -5.03
N LYS A 32 -23.02 5.22 -3.90
CA LYS A 32 -22.45 6.56 -3.72
C LYS A 32 -20.95 6.48 -3.42
N ARG A 33 -20.21 7.51 -3.84
CA ARG A 33 -18.80 7.69 -3.46
C ARG A 33 -18.69 7.75 -1.91
N PRO A 34 -17.80 6.96 -1.29
CA PRO A 34 -17.56 7.05 0.16
C PRO A 34 -17.09 8.45 0.59
N ILE A 35 -17.17 8.75 1.88
CA ILE A 35 -16.59 9.97 2.46
C ILE A 35 -15.08 9.80 2.68
N ARG A 36 -14.32 10.90 2.68
CA ARG A 36 -12.92 10.88 3.11
C ARG A 36 -12.86 10.82 4.64
N LEU A 37 -12.15 9.85 5.20
CA LEU A 37 -12.01 9.68 6.65
C LEU A 37 -10.91 10.58 7.22
N LEU A 38 -9.76 10.66 6.54
CA LEU A 38 -8.59 11.44 6.94
C LEU A 38 -8.07 12.26 5.74
N PRO A 39 -8.81 13.30 5.30
CA PRO A 39 -8.48 14.06 4.09
C PRO A 39 -7.16 14.85 4.17
N TRP A 40 -6.59 15.01 5.37
CA TRP A 40 -5.31 15.69 5.62
C TRP A 40 -4.12 14.72 5.69
N LEU A 41 -4.36 13.41 5.60
CA LEU A 41 -3.33 12.40 5.73
C LEU A 41 -2.46 12.35 4.47
N GLN A 42 -1.15 12.29 4.65
CA GLN A 42 -0.21 11.93 3.61
C GLN A 42 0.35 10.54 3.89
N VAL A 43 0.22 9.63 2.92
CA VAL A 43 0.77 8.27 3.02
C VAL A 43 2.07 8.22 2.25
N VAL A 44 3.13 7.71 2.87
CA VAL A 44 4.45 7.57 2.24
C VAL A 44 4.90 6.13 2.35
N LYS A 45 5.04 5.44 1.22
CA LYS A 45 5.58 4.08 1.18
C LYS A 45 7.09 4.13 0.92
N ILE A 46 7.86 3.49 1.79
CA ILE A 46 9.31 3.35 1.66
C ILE A 46 9.64 1.96 1.14
N GLY A 47 10.33 1.88 0.00
CA GLY A 47 10.67 0.62 -0.64
C GLY A 47 11.65 -0.23 0.16
N GLY A 48 11.33 -1.53 0.32
CA GLY A 48 12.16 -2.45 1.11
C GLY A 48 13.52 -2.71 0.45
N ARG A 49 13.51 -3.06 -0.84
CA ARG A 49 14.74 -3.38 -1.59
C ARG A 49 15.50 -2.13 -2.01
N SER A 50 14.77 -1.14 -2.46
CA SER A 50 15.31 0.12 -2.97
C SER A 50 15.94 0.97 -1.87
N ILE A 51 15.35 0.99 -0.67
CA ILE A 51 15.80 1.84 0.43
C ILE A 51 16.33 1.02 1.60
N MET A 52 15.47 0.22 2.23
CA MET A 52 15.78 -0.40 3.53
C MET A 52 16.97 -1.37 3.45
N ASP A 53 17.07 -2.15 2.37
CA ASP A 53 18.19 -3.08 2.17
C ASP A 53 19.53 -2.39 1.86
N ARG A 54 19.51 -1.11 1.46
CA ARG A 54 20.74 -0.33 1.22
C ARG A 54 21.37 0.19 2.52
N GLY A 55 20.71 -0.02 3.66
CA GLY A 55 21.25 0.28 4.98
C GLY A 55 21.48 1.78 5.20
N ARG A 56 22.52 2.10 5.97
CA ARG A 56 22.80 3.44 6.49
C ARG A 56 22.74 4.54 5.42
N ASP A 57 23.36 4.30 4.27
CA ASP A 57 23.59 5.34 3.25
C ASP A 57 22.30 5.76 2.54
N ALA A 58 21.26 4.91 2.54
CA ALA A 58 19.94 5.25 2.04
C ALA A 58 18.95 5.60 3.15
N ILE A 59 19.01 4.91 4.30
CA ILE A 59 18.05 5.10 5.39
C ILE A 59 18.25 6.44 6.10
N LEU A 60 19.50 6.82 6.42
CA LEU A 60 19.73 8.05 7.20
C LEU A 60 19.29 9.32 6.45
N PRO A 61 19.58 9.50 5.14
CA PRO A 61 19.04 10.63 4.39
C PRO A 61 17.51 10.70 4.41
N ILE A 62 16.84 9.55 4.27
CA ILE A 62 15.37 9.46 4.32
C ILE A 62 14.84 9.84 5.70
N VAL A 63 15.50 9.40 6.79
CA VAL A 63 15.14 9.79 8.16
C VAL A 63 15.27 11.31 8.34
N ASP A 64 16.38 11.90 7.89
CA ASP A 64 16.60 13.35 8.00
C ASP A 64 15.61 14.17 7.17
N GLU A 65 15.14 13.63 6.06
CA GLU A 65 14.08 14.24 5.27
C GLU A 65 12.71 14.13 5.91
N ILE A 66 12.34 12.96 6.42
CA ILE A 66 11.09 12.77 7.17
C ILE A 66 11.03 13.76 8.32
N ARG A 67 12.13 13.95 9.08
CA ARG A 67 12.22 14.93 10.18
C ARG A 67 11.86 16.35 9.75
N LYS A 68 12.29 16.77 8.56
CA LYS A 68 11.97 18.10 8.02
C LYS A 68 10.50 18.23 7.64
N LEU A 69 9.86 17.14 7.23
CA LEU A 69 8.45 17.09 6.85
C LEU A 69 7.49 16.96 8.05
N LEU A 70 7.97 16.46 9.20
CA LEU A 70 7.14 16.27 10.39
C LEU A 70 6.36 17.52 10.82
N PRO A 71 6.92 18.75 10.83
CA PRO A 71 6.18 19.96 11.24
C PRO A 71 5.05 20.34 10.29
N GLU A 72 5.15 19.96 9.01
CA GLU A 72 4.25 20.40 7.93
C GLU A 72 3.12 19.40 7.71
N HIS A 73 3.43 18.10 7.69
CA HIS A 73 2.47 17.06 7.32
C HIS A 73 2.11 16.12 8.48
N ARG A 74 1.00 15.41 8.31
CA ARG A 74 0.66 14.24 9.12
C ARG A 74 0.92 12.99 8.28
N LEU A 75 1.85 12.17 8.71
CA LEU A 75 2.39 11.10 7.87
C LEU A 75 2.00 9.71 8.40
N LEU A 76 1.46 8.87 7.52
CA LEU A 76 1.48 7.43 7.68
C LEU A 76 2.61 6.87 6.81
N ILE A 77 3.69 6.42 7.45
CA ILE A 77 4.87 5.89 6.77
C ILE A 77 4.77 4.37 6.74
N LEU A 78 4.80 3.78 5.55
CA LEU A 78 4.61 2.34 5.36
C LEU A 78 5.85 1.71 4.73
N THR A 79 6.39 0.65 5.32
CA THR A 79 7.62 0.01 4.83
C THR A 79 7.33 -1.23 4.00
N GLY A 80 8.06 -1.40 2.90
CA GLY A 80 8.09 -2.63 2.10
C GLY A 80 9.05 -3.67 2.68
N ALA A 81 9.04 -4.89 2.10
CA ALA A 81 9.77 -6.03 2.65
C ALA A 81 11.26 -6.13 2.24
N GLY A 82 11.56 -6.14 0.94
CA GLY A 82 12.94 -6.23 0.44
C GLY A 82 13.44 -7.64 0.14
N ILE A 83 14.76 -7.84 0.23
CA ILE A 83 15.48 -9.05 -0.20
C ILE A 83 15.19 -10.25 0.69
N ARG A 84 14.95 -10.03 1.99
CA ARG A 84 14.61 -11.10 2.94
C ARG A 84 13.29 -11.79 2.57
N ALA A 85 12.31 -11.02 2.04
CA ALA A 85 11.10 -11.61 1.48
C ALA A 85 11.39 -12.49 0.25
N ARG A 86 12.36 -12.14 -0.59
CA ARG A 86 12.74 -13.00 -1.74
C ARG A 86 13.39 -14.30 -1.26
N HIS A 87 14.18 -14.25 -0.19
CA HIS A 87 14.74 -15.45 0.41
C HIS A 87 13.64 -16.37 0.96
N VAL A 88 12.69 -15.83 1.74
CA VAL A 88 11.60 -16.65 2.30
C VAL A 88 10.66 -17.18 1.20
N TYR A 89 10.48 -16.45 0.09
CA TYR A 89 9.82 -16.99 -1.10
C TYR A 89 10.60 -18.17 -1.68
N GLY A 90 11.92 -18.08 -1.81
CA GLY A 90 12.75 -19.19 -2.29
C GLY A 90 12.56 -20.46 -1.45
N VAL A 91 12.69 -20.34 -0.13
CA VAL A 91 12.49 -21.46 0.80
C VAL A 91 11.06 -21.99 0.75
N GLY A 92 10.06 -21.10 0.82
CA GLY A 92 8.67 -21.52 0.84
C GLY A 92 8.20 -22.17 -0.46
N LEU A 93 8.71 -21.73 -1.60
CA LEU A 93 8.42 -22.34 -2.90
C LEU A 93 9.06 -23.72 -3.03
N ASP A 94 10.29 -23.89 -2.54
CA ASP A 94 11.00 -25.18 -2.50
C ASP A 94 10.26 -26.21 -1.65
N LEU A 95 9.70 -25.77 -0.52
CA LEU A 95 8.83 -26.58 0.34
C LEU A 95 7.42 -26.81 -0.24
N GLY A 96 7.10 -26.28 -1.41
CA GLY A 96 5.79 -26.45 -2.05
C GLY A 96 4.65 -25.67 -1.38
N LEU A 97 4.95 -24.65 -0.58
CA LEU A 97 3.92 -23.87 0.11
C LEU A 97 3.01 -23.11 -0.90
N PRO A 98 1.71 -22.97 -0.56
CA PRO A 98 0.79 -22.17 -1.36
C PRO A 98 1.03 -20.68 -1.16
N VAL A 99 0.55 -19.86 -2.10
CA VAL A 99 0.75 -18.40 -2.10
C VAL A 99 0.24 -17.72 -0.83
N GLY A 100 -0.89 -18.18 -0.28
CA GLY A 100 -1.44 -17.69 0.99
C GLY A 100 -0.54 -17.94 2.20
N SER A 101 0.37 -18.92 2.16
CA SER A 101 1.38 -19.10 3.20
C SER A 101 2.58 -18.17 3.01
N LEU A 102 2.88 -17.78 1.77
CA LEU A 102 3.99 -16.87 1.46
C LEU A 102 3.67 -15.40 1.78
N ALA A 103 2.40 -15.01 1.65
CA ALA A 103 1.96 -13.64 1.93
C ALA A 103 2.31 -13.14 3.34
N PRO A 104 1.94 -13.84 4.45
CA PRO A 104 2.29 -13.39 5.79
C PRO A 104 3.80 -13.48 6.08
N LEU A 105 4.51 -14.44 5.48
CA LEU A 105 5.96 -14.57 5.63
C LEU A 105 6.70 -13.33 5.09
N ALA A 106 6.30 -12.84 3.92
CA ALA A 106 6.86 -11.60 3.39
C ALA A 106 6.39 -10.35 4.14
N ALA A 107 5.16 -10.33 4.63
CA ALA A 107 4.63 -9.22 5.43
C ALA A 107 5.42 -9.01 6.74
N SER A 108 5.93 -10.09 7.34
CA SER A 108 6.82 -10.04 8.52
C SER A 108 8.05 -9.15 8.25
N GLU A 109 8.69 -9.32 7.09
CA GLU A 109 9.89 -8.56 6.71
C GLU A 109 9.61 -7.07 6.51
N ALA A 110 8.42 -6.74 5.99
CA ALA A 110 7.95 -5.37 5.90
C ALA A 110 7.74 -4.74 7.29
N GLY A 111 7.21 -5.50 8.25
CA GLY A 111 7.10 -5.08 9.65
C GLY A 111 8.46 -4.86 10.31
N GLN A 112 9.43 -5.76 10.10
CA GLN A 112 10.80 -5.60 10.62
C GLN A 112 11.47 -4.31 10.11
N ASN A 113 11.32 -3.99 8.82
CA ASN A 113 11.80 -2.71 8.28
C ASN A 113 11.09 -1.52 8.94
N GLY A 114 9.79 -1.65 9.23
CA GLY A 114 9.02 -0.64 9.95
C GLY A 114 9.53 -0.40 11.36
N HIS A 115 9.92 -1.45 12.09
CA HIS A 115 10.54 -1.32 13.40
C HIS A 115 11.89 -0.61 13.35
N ILE A 116 12.75 -0.92 12.37
CA ILE A 116 14.03 -0.23 12.18
C ILE A 116 13.79 1.27 11.97
N LEU A 117 12.89 1.64 11.04
CA LEU A 117 12.60 3.03 10.73
C LEU A 117 11.95 3.76 11.91
N GLY A 118 11.01 3.10 12.60
CA GLY A 118 10.38 3.62 13.81
C GLY A 118 11.38 3.89 14.92
N ALA A 119 12.36 3.01 15.14
CA ALA A 119 13.41 3.21 16.14
C ALA A 119 14.30 4.42 15.82
N LEU A 120 14.62 4.65 14.54
CA LEU A 120 15.43 5.80 14.12
C LEU A 120 14.70 7.15 14.25
N LEU A 121 13.37 7.14 14.16
CA LEU A 121 12.50 8.31 14.33
C LEU A 121 11.90 8.44 15.75
N ALA A 122 12.24 7.53 16.67
CA ALA A 122 11.73 7.56 18.04
C ALA A 122 12.07 8.86 18.81
N PRO A 123 13.27 9.49 18.64
CA PRO A 123 13.54 10.80 19.24
C PRO A 123 12.57 11.90 18.78
N ASP A 124 11.95 11.73 17.61
CA ASP A 124 10.99 12.66 17.02
C ASP A 124 9.53 12.32 17.41
N GLY A 125 9.32 11.38 18.35
CA GLY A 125 8.01 10.94 18.82
C GLY A 125 7.27 10.01 17.87
N VAL A 126 7.94 9.47 16.87
CA VAL A 126 7.38 8.53 15.90
C VAL A 126 7.57 7.10 16.39
N SER A 127 6.58 6.24 16.20
CA SER A 127 6.65 4.82 16.59
C SER A 127 6.01 3.93 15.54
N TYR A 128 6.44 2.67 15.52
CA TYR A 128 5.75 1.64 14.77
C TYR A 128 4.41 1.29 15.43
N ILE A 129 3.36 1.11 14.62
CA ILE A 129 2.05 0.65 15.07
C ILE A 129 1.55 -0.52 14.19
N GLU A 130 0.78 -1.41 14.81
CA GLU A 130 0.27 -2.63 14.16
C GLU A 130 -0.90 -2.35 13.22
N HIS A 131 -1.18 -3.29 12.31
CA HIS A 131 -2.32 -3.18 11.36
C HIS A 131 -3.67 -2.90 12.03
N PRO A 132 -4.07 -3.54 13.14
CA PRO A 132 -5.33 -3.21 13.82
C PRO A 132 -5.37 -1.77 14.31
N THR A 133 -4.24 -1.25 14.78
CA THR A 133 -4.09 0.14 15.23
C THR A 133 -4.22 1.11 14.06
N ILE A 134 -3.61 0.81 12.91
CA ILE A 134 -3.77 1.61 11.68
C ILE A 134 -5.24 1.59 11.23
N ALA A 135 -5.88 0.42 11.22
CA ALA A 135 -7.23 0.26 10.70
C ALA A 135 -8.32 0.94 11.56
N SER A 136 -8.12 1.02 12.89
CA SER A 136 -9.18 1.45 13.82
C SER A 136 -8.82 2.66 14.68
N GLN A 137 -7.54 3.01 14.82
CA GLN A 137 -7.05 3.97 15.81
C GLN A 137 -6.04 4.97 15.21
N LEU A 138 -5.87 5.05 13.89
CA LEU A 138 -4.89 5.94 13.27
C LEU A 138 -5.11 7.42 13.62
N ALA A 139 -6.37 7.87 13.66
CA ALA A 139 -6.71 9.27 13.95
C ALA A 139 -6.20 9.75 15.32
N ILE A 140 -6.36 8.93 16.37
CA ILE A 140 -5.88 9.27 17.71
C ILE A 140 -4.35 9.23 17.79
N HIS A 141 -3.71 8.28 17.11
CA HIS A 141 -2.24 8.20 17.08
C HIS A 141 -1.62 9.40 16.34
N LEU A 142 -2.20 9.83 15.23
CA LEU A 142 -1.76 11.03 14.49
C LEU A 142 -2.16 12.35 15.16
N SER A 143 -3.01 12.30 16.18
CA SER A 143 -3.24 13.41 17.09
C SER A 143 -2.14 13.50 18.14
N ALA A 144 -1.63 12.35 18.62
CA ALA A 144 -0.56 12.27 19.61
C ALA A 144 0.83 12.51 19.01
N ALA A 145 1.09 12.06 17.77
CA ALA A 145 2.36 12.21 17.07
C ALA A 145 2.16 12.81 15.66
N ARG A 146 3.19 13.44 15.10
CA ARG A 146 3.15 13.97 13.72
C ARG A 146 3.15 12.86 12.67
N ALA A 147 3.74 11.72 12.98
CA ALA A 147 3.81 10.57 12.09
C ALA A 147 3.78 9.25 12.87
N VAL A 148 3.42 8.18 12.18
CA VAL A 148 3.56 6.79 12.64
C VAL A 148 4.12 5.93 11.52
N VAL A 149 4.78 4.82 11.89
CA VAL A 149 5.31 3.84 10.94
C VAL A 149 4.47 2.55 11.00
N GLY A 150 4.30 1.86 9.88
CA GLY A 150 3.59 0.60 9.80
C GLY A 150 4.09 -0.28 8.67
N SER A 151 3.62 -1.54 8.62
CA SER A 151 3.89 -2.44 7.49
C SER A 151 2.98 -2.11 6.31
N ALA A 152 3.57 -1.96 5.11
CA ALA A 152 2.82 -1.68 3.88
C ALA A 152 2.07 -2.90 3.33
N PHE A 153 2.43 -4.12 3.74
CA PHE A 153 1.76 -5.34 3.26
C PHE A 153 0.33 -5.42 3.81
N PRO A 154 -0.68 -5.70 2.97
CA PRO A 154 -2.05 -5.80 3.43
C PRO A 154 -2.29 -7.16 4.14
N PRO A 155 -3.20 -7.21 5.13
CA PRO A 155 -3.44 -8.41 5.95
C PRO A 155 -4.31 -9.47 5.24
N TYR A 156 -4.04 -9.76 3.96
CA TYR A 156 -4.73 -10.84 3.21
C TYR A 156 -4.35 -12.21 3.76
N HIS A 157 -3.08 -12.40 4.11
CA HIS A 157 -2.54 -13.63 4.68
C HIS A 157 -2.95 -14.87 3.87
N HIS A 158 -3.54 -15.88 4.51
CA HIS A 158 -4.00 -17.10 3.86
C HIS A 158 -5.18 -16.91 2.90
N HIS A 159 -5.81 -15.72 2.90
CA HIS A 159 -6.83 -15.31 1.94
C HIS A 159 -6.25 -14.52 0.76
N GLU A 160 -4.92 -14.54 0.56
CA GLU A 160 -4.29 -14.06 -0.66
C GLU A 160 -4.84 -14.80 -1.89
N PHE A 161 -4.97 -14.07 -3.00
CA PHE A 161 -5.58 -14.57 -4.21
C PHE A 161 -4.70 -15.65 -4.86
N THR A 162 -5.38 -16.70 -5.32
CA THR A 162 -4.74 -17.81 -6.02
C THR A 162 -4.46 -17.46 -7.49
N GLY A 163 -3.46 -18.12 -8.08
CA GLY A 163 -3.12 -18.00 -9.49
C GLY A 163 -1.60 -17.99 -9.63
N PRO A 164 -0.94 -16.84 -9.46
CA PRO A 164 0.51 -16.79 -9.32
C PRO A 164 1.01 -17.50 -8.06
N ARG A 165 2.24 -18.01 -8.12
CA ARG A 165 2.92 -18.61 -6.95
C ARG A 165 3.48 -17.56 -5.99
N ILE A 166 3.60 -16.31 -6.40
CA ILE A 166 4.09 -15.18 -5.60
C ILE A 166 2.90 -14.30 -5.19
N PRO A 167 2.81 -13.81 -3.94
CA PRO A 167 1.76 -12.89 -3.53
C PRO A 167 1.68 -11.66 -4.44
N ILE A 168 0.47 -11.36 -4.90
CA ILE A 168 0.21 -10.24 -5.81
C ILE A 168 -0.05 -8.94 -5.03
N HIS A 169 -0.69 -9.03 -3.87
CA HIS A 169 -0.96 -7.87 -3.01
C HIS A 169 0.21 -7.67 -2.05
N ARG A 170 1.17 -6.84 -2.45
CA ARG A 170 2.36 -6.53 -1.65
C ARG A 170 2.32 -5.08 -1.15
N ALA A 171 3.49 -4.50 -0.90
CA ALA A 171 3.66 -3.22 -0.23
C ALA A 171 2.98 -2.05 -0.95
N ASP A 172 3.10 -1.98 -2.28
CA ASP A 172 2.55 -0.84 -3.02
C ASP A 172 1.03 -0.90 -3.05
N THR A 173 0.52 -2.12 -3.27
CA THR A 173 -0.92 -2.39 -3.28
C THR A 173 -1.56 -2.11 -1.92
N GLY A 174 -0.94 -2.57 -0.83
CA GLY A 174 -1.45 -2.32 0.52
C GLY A 174 -1.41 -0.86 0.93
N ALA A 175 -0.34 -0.14 0.60
CA ALA A 175 -0.24 1.30 0.84
C ALA A 175 -1.32 2.09 0.08
N PHE A 176 -1.60 1.73 -1.17
CA PHE A 176 -2.66 2.35 -1.96
C PHE A 176 -4.05 2.06 -1.43
N LEU A 177 -4.35 0.82 -1.09
CA LEU A 177 -5.64 0.45 -0.50
C LEU A 177 -5.91 1.26 0.79
N LEU A 178 -4.90 1.45 1.64
CA LEU A 178 -5.03 2.28 2.84
C LEU A 178 -5.24 3.76 2.50
N ALA A 179 -4.43 4.32 1.61
CA ALA A 179 -4.54 5.73 1.22
C ALA A 179 -5.92 6.05 0.61
N ASP A 180 -6.40 5.19 -0.29
CA ASP A 180 -7.70 5.35 -0.92
C ASP A 180 -8.85 5.15 0.07
N ALA A 181 -8.83 4.09 0.88
CA ALA A 181 -9.89 3.82 1.85
C ALA A 181 -10.01 4.91 2.94
N LEU A 182 -8.88 5.49 3.37
CA LEU A 182 -8.88 6.60 4.32
C LEU A 182 -9.23 7.94 3.65
N GLY A 183 -9.27 7.99 2.33
CA GLY A 183 -9.50 9.22 1.57
C GLY A 183 -8.38 10.24 1.78
N ALA A 184 -7.13 9.77 1.90
CA ALA A 184 -5.94 10.57 2.12
C ALA A 184 -5.75 11.66 1.04
N ALA A 185 -4.92 12.66 1.36
CA ALA A 185 -4.53 13.71 0.42
C ALA A 185 -3.65 13.16 -0.71
N GLY A 186 -2.78 12.19 -0.41
CA GLY A 186 -1.89 11.59 -1.40
C GLY A 186 -1.21 10.31 -0.92
N LEU A 187 -0.59 9.61 -1.88
CA LEU A 187 0.29 8.47 -1.67
C LEU A 187 1.61 8.71 -2.41
N THR A 188 2.71 8.88 -1.71
CA THR A 188 4.05 8.92 -2.34
C THR A 188 4.75 7.58 -2.17
N ILE A 189 5.27 7.02 -3.27
CA ILE A 189 6.05 5.77 -3.27
C ILE A 189 7.53 6.15 -3.44
N VAL A 190 8.37 5.80 -2.48
CA VAL A 190 9.79 6.13 -2.49
C VAL A 190 10.60 4.90 -2.90
N GLU A 191 11.27 5.01 -4.04
CA GLU A 191 12.07 3.93 -4.65
C GLU A 191 13.50 4.43 -4.98
N ASP A 192 14.32 3.55 -5.56
CA ASP A 192 15.71 3.82 -5.94
C ASP A 192 15.88 4.17 -7.42
N VAL A 193 14.76 4.43 -8.10
CA VAL A 193 14.69 4.88 -9.50
C VAL A 193 13.88 6.16 -9.58
N ASP A 194 14.14 6.99 -10.60
CA ASP A 194 13.51 8.31 -10.78
C ASP A 194 12.00 8.25 -11.08
N GLY A 195 11.46 7.07 -11.40
CA GLY A 195 10.06 6.88 -11.75
C GLY A 195 9.83 5.58 -12.52
N VAL A 196 8.72 5.53 -13.25
CA VAL A 196 8.45 4.46 -14.20
C VAL A 196 9.21 4.72 -15.49
N TYR A 197 9.86 3.70 -16.03
CA TYR A 197 10.51 3.73 -17.33
C TYR A 197 9.80 2.79 -18.30
N ASP A 198 9.97 3.01 -19.61
CA ASP A 198 9.46 2.12 -20.65
C ASP A 198 10.21 0.77 -20.77
N ALA A 199 11.34 0.63 -20.06
CA ALA A 199 12.10 -0.59 -19.83
C ALA A 199 12.82 -0.52 -18.47
N ASP A 200 13.26 -1.66 -17.92
CA ASP A 200 14.03 -1.65 -16.66
C ASP A 200 15.35 -0.87 -16.84
N PRO A 201 15.56 0.28 -16.17
CA PRO A 201 16.75 1.10 -16.32
C PRO A 201 18.03 0.41 -15.79
N ASN A 202 17.87 -0.62 -14.95
CA ASN A 202 18.96 -1.45 -14.44
C ASN A 202 19.05 -2.81 -15.15
N GLY A 203 18.20 -3.05 -16.15
CA GLY A 203 18.15 -4.27 -16.95
C GLY A 203 19.07 -4.24 -18.19
N PRO A 204 19.06 -5.30 -19.01
CA PRO A 204 19.88 -5.41 -20.21
C PRO A 204 19.71 -4.25 -21.21
N ASP A 205 18.48 -3.73 -21.34
CA ASP A 205 18.13 -2.63 -22.24
C ASP A 205 18.12 -1.25 -21.55
N GLY A 206 18.58 -1.16 -20.29
CA GLY A 206 18.42 0.02 -19.45
C GLY A 206 19.07 1.31 -19.98
N LYS A 207 20.07 1.21 -20.86
CA LYS A 207 20.69 2.39 -21.50
C LYS A 207 19.75 3.13 -22.46
N LYS A 208 18.68 2.48 -22.93
CA LYS A 208 17.67 3.06 -23.81
C LYS A 208 16.36 3.35 -23.08
N ALA A 209 16.29 3.05 -21.78
CA ALA A 209 15.08 3.25 -21.01
C ALA A 209 14.77 4.73 -20.88
N GLU A 210 13.56 5.12 -21.28
CA GLU A 210 13.05 6.49 -21.20
C GLU A 210 12.11 6.65 -20.00
N LEU A 211 12.33 7.72 -19.24
CA LEU A 211 11.52 8.03 -18.06
C LEU A 211 10.12 8.50 -18.49
N LEU A 212 9.11 7.77 -18.06
CA LEU A 212 7.70 8.15 -18.20
C LEU A 212 7.35 9.15 -17.10
N ARG A 213 7.50 10.45 -17.39
CA ARG A 213 7.28 11.54 -16.42
C ARG A 213 5.87 11.52 -15.83
N GLU A 214 4.89 11.22 -16.67
CA GLU A 214 3.49 11.04 -16.30
C GLU A 214 2.93 9.86 -17.08
N THR A 215 2.08 9.08 -16.42
CA THR A 215 1.36 7.95 -17.02
C THR A 215 0.08 7.71 -16.23
N ASN A 216 -0.84 6.93 -16.79
CA ASN A 216 -2.08 6.57 -16.12
C ASN A 216 -2.17 5.06 -15.93
N ALA A 217 -3.03 4.62 -15.00
CA ALA A 217 -3.20 3.21 -14.69
C ALA A 217 -3.66 2.38 -15.92
N ALA A 218 -4.45 2.95 -16.83
CA ALA A 218 -4.92 2.22 -18.01
C ALA A 218 -3.80 1.94 -19.02
N ASP A 219 -2.81 2.81 -19.13
CA ASP A 219 -1.64 2.61 -19.98
C ASP A 219 -0.62 1.68 -19.31
N LEU A 220 -0.42 1.80 -17.99
CA LEU A 220 0.37 0.86 -17.21
C LEU A 220 -0.21 -0.57 -17.25
N ALA A 221 -1.53 -0.73 -17.28
CA ALA A 221 -2.19 -2.04 -17.38
C ALA A 221 -1.89 -2.75 -18.71
N LYS A 222 -1.56 -1.99 -19.77
CA LYS A 222 -1.19 -2.53 -21.09
C LYS A 222 0.30 -2.76 -21.23
N PHE A 223 1.11 -2.25 -20.30
CA PHE A 223 2.56 -2.32 -20.36
C PHE A 223 3.03 -3.78 -20.26
N LYS A 224 3.95 -4.15 -21.14
CA LYS A 224 4.53 -5.50 -21.20
C LYS A 224 5.98 -5.40 -20.72
N GLY A 225 6.21 -5.68 -19.45
CA GLY A 225 7.55 -5.63 -18.87
C GLY A 225 7.52 -5.64 -17.35
N THR A 226 8.68 -5.40 -16.75
CA THR A 226 8.83 -5.20 -15.32
C THR A 226 8.49 -3.76 -14.95
N LEU A 227 7.75 -3.58 -13.86
CA LEU A 227 7.45 -2.28 -13.27
C LEU A 227 8.14 -2.18 -11.90
N PRO A 228 8.52 -0.97 -11.45
CA PRO A 228 9.03 -0.74 -10.10
C PRO A 228 7.91 -0.82 -9.03
N ILE A 229 6.67 -1.03 -9.44
CA ILE A 229 5.48 -1.14 -8.59
C ILE A 229 4.77 -2.48 -8.81
N ASP A 230 3.97 -2.90 -7.83
CA ASP A 230 3.10 -4.06 -7.95
C ASP A 230 2.15 -3.97 -9.15
N THR A 231 1.95 -5.06 -9.88
CA THR A 231 0.92 -5.11 -10.94
C THR A 231 -0.49 -4.98 -10.38
N ALA A 232 -0.73 -5.55 -9.20
CA ALA A 232 -2.01 -5.43 -8.49
C ALA A 232 -2.32 -3.98 -8.08
N LEU A 233 -1.31 -3.11 -7.92
CA LEU A 233 -1.52 -1.67 -7.70
C LEU A 233 -2.32 -1.07 -8.85
N VAL A 234 -1.96 -1.41 -10.10
CA VAL A 234 -2.63 -0.90 -11.30
C VAL A 234 -4.09 -1.33 -11.35
N GLU A 235 -4.39 -2.54 -10.89
CA GLU A 235 -5.76 -3.06 -10.82
C GLU A 235 -6.60 -2.32 -9.75
N VAL A 236 -6.07 -2.12 -8.55
CA VAL A 236 -6.79 -1.39 -7.50
C VAL A 236 -6.94 0.10 -7.82
N MET A 237 -6.02 0.69 -8.57
CA MET A 237 -6.16 2.05 -9.10
C MET A 237 -7.38 2.22 -10.00
N ALA A 238 -7.76 1.21 -10.79
CA ALA A 238 -8.94 1.27 -11.65
C ALA A 238 -10.27 1.35 -10.88
N THR A 239 -10.26 0.95 -9.60
CA THR A 239 -11.44 0.98 -8.72
C THR A 239 -11.34 2.01 -7.61
N ALA A 240 -10.29 2.84 -7.62
CA ALA A 240 -10.04 3.89 -6.64
C ALA A 240 -11.24 4.84 -6.50
N ARG A 241 -11.47 5.30 -5.27
CA ARG A 241 -12.55 6.23 -4.94
C ARG A 241 -12.05 7.60 -4.53
N HIS A 242 -10.79 7.78 -4.16
CA HIS A 242 -10.29 9.01 -3.54
C HIS A 242 -8.94 9.47 -4.08
N ILE A 243 -8.02 8.55 -4.38
CA ILE A 243 -6.69 8.87 -4.93
C ILE A 243 -6.77 8.87 -6.46
N GLU A 244 -6.54 10.04 -7.07
CA GLU A 244 -6.51 10.20 -8.53
C GLU A 244 -5.05 10.22 -9.02
N CYS A 245 -4.70 9.29 -9.90
CA CYS A 245 -3.30 8.97 -10.24
C CYS A 245 -2.59 10.01 -11.13
N HIS A 246 -3.28 11.04 -11.64
CA HIS A 246 -2.66 12.04 -12.54
C HIS A 246 -1.65 12.95 -11.84
N SER A 247 -1.60 12.98 -10.51
CA SER A 247 -0.66 13.81 -9.74
C SER A 247 -0.26 13.21 -8.40
N ALA A 248 -1.08 12.34 -7.80
CA ALA A 248 -0.91 11.94 -6.40
C ALA A 248 0.08 10.80 -6.15
N CYS A 249 0.35 9.93 -7.14
CA CYS A 249 1.26 8.79 -6.99
C CYS A 249 2.62 9.13 -7.60
N LYS A 250 3.45 9.88 -6.87
CA LYS A 250 4.83 10.12 -7.27
C LYS A 250 5.69 8.93 -6.87
N ILE A 251 6.51 8.48 -7.82
CA ILE A 251 7.66 7.65 -7.53
C ILE A 251 8.85 8.59 -7.44
N ASP A 252 9.26 8.91 -6.22
CA ASP A 252 10.38 9.83 -6.01
C ASP A 252 11.68 9.04 -5.76
N PRO A 253 12.77 9.40 -6.46
CA PRO A 253 14.08 8.88 -6.13
C PRO A 253 14.60 9.55 -4.85
N VAL A 254 15.34 8.79 -4.05
CA VAL A 254 16.03 9.30 -2.84
C VAL A 254 16.85 10.56 -3.11
N SER A 255 17.40 10.70 -4.32
CA SER A 255 18.23 11.84 -4.72
C SER A 255 17.47 13.17 -4.86
N ARG A 256 16.14 13.15 -5.04
CA ARG A 256 15.30 14.36 -5.20
C ARG A 256 14.51 14.72 -3.95
N GLY A 257 14.52 13.85 -2.96
CA GLY A 257 13.72 13.99 -1.75
C GLY A 257 12.27 13.49 -1.91
N ILE A 258 11.59 13.29 -0.77
CA ILE A 258 10.19 12.87 -0.67
C ILE A 258 9.30 14.06 -1.02
N GLY A 259 8.76 14.07 -2.24
CA GLY A 259 7.92 15.12 -2.79
C GLY A 259 6.46 15.03 -2.35
N VAL A 260 6.18 15.32 -1.08
CA VAL A 260 4.80 15.39 -0.56
C VAL A 260 4.05 16.58 -1.17
N GLN A 261 2.84 16.37 -1.69
CA GLN A 261 1.99 17.46 -2.20
C GLN A 261 1.30 18.20 -1.04
N ASN A 262 1.13 19.52 -1.20
CA ASN A 262 0.33 20.35 -0.30
C ASN A 262 -1.17 20.21 -0.58
#